data_AF-A0A7C6TGN1-F1
#
_entry.id   AF-A0A7C6TGN1-F1
#
_cell.length_a   1.000
_cell.length_b   1.000
_cell.length_c   1.000
_cell.angle_alpha   90.00
_cell.angle_beta   90.00
_cell.angle_gamma   90.00
#
_symmetry.space_group_name_H-M   'P 1'
#
loop_
_entity.id
_entity.type
_entity.pdbx_description
1 polymer ?
#
loop_
_entity_poly.entity_id
_entity_poly.type
_entity_poly.pdbx_seq_one_letter_code
_entity_poly.pdbx_strand_id
1 'polypeptide(L)'
;MVQLRQDYDAFVERDAVVIAIGPDSREAFQRFWRENDIPFIGLADPSHTVADTYQQEVNILKLGRMPAQLLIDRQGMIRYQHYGRSMSDIPPNDDILERLDALRAEED
;
A
#
# COMPACT_ATOMS: atom_id res chain seq x y z
N MET A 1 -0.09 -5.30 -4.39
CA MET A 1 -0.35 -6.32 -3.33
C MET A 1 0.58 -7.52 -3.47
N VAL A 2 0.52 -8.27 -4.58
CA VAL A 2 1.33 -9.49 -4.77
C VAL A 2 2.84 -9.23 -4.68
N GLN A 3 3.30 -8.10 -5.19
CA GLN A 3 4.71 -7.69 -5.09
C GLN A 3 5.15 -7.51 -3.64
N LEU A 4 4.40 -6.75 -2.82
CA LEU A 4 4.70 -6.54 -1.39
C LEU A 4 4.77 -7.84 -0.58
N ARG A 5 4.05 -8.89 -1.03
CA ARG A 5 4.10 -10.21 -0.40
C ARG A 5 5.45 -10.89 -0.56
N GLN A 6 6.15 -10.65 -1.68
CA GLN A 6 7.41 -11.33 -1.98
C GLN A 6 8.50 -10.99 -0.95
N ASP A 7 8.53 -9.75 -0.50
CA ASP A 7 9.53 -9.24 0.44
C ASP A 7 8.90 -8.85 1.78
N TYR A 8 7.78 -9.47 2.16
CA TYR A 8 7.03 -9.10 3.37
C TYR A 8 7.90 -9.13 4.63
N ASP A 9 8.73 -10.16 4.77
CA ASP A 9 9.63 -10.31 5.92
C ASP A 9 10.61 -9.13 6.03
N ALA A 10 11.07 -8.57 4.90
CA ALA A 10 11.95 -7.40 4.90
C ALA A 10 11.26 -6.12 5.41
N PHE A 11 9.94 -5.99 5.21
CA PHE A 11 9.14 -4.93 5.83
C PHE A 11 9.01 -5.15 7.34
N VAL A 12 8.76 -6.40 7.77
CA VAL A 12 8.65 -6.76 9.19
C VAL A 12 9.95 -6.51 9.95
N GLU A 13 11.10 -6.84 9.35
CA GLU A 13 12.43 -6.57 9.92
C GLU A 13 12.70 -5.08 10.17
N ARG A 14 12.01 -4.20 9.45
CA ARG A 14 12.09 -2.74 9.60
C ARG A 14 11.00 -2.17 10.52
N ASP A 15 10.27 -3.03 11.23
CA ASP A 15 9.10 -2.68 12.04
C ASP A 15 8.03 -1.90 11.25
N ALA A 16 7.87 -2.25 9.97
CA ALA A 16 6.89 -1.65 9.09
C ALA A 16 5.64 -2.52 8.94
N VAL A 17 4.46 -1.92 9.07
CA VAL A 17 3.18 -2.58 8.85
C VAL A 17 2.71 -2.33 7.41
N VAL A 18 2.50 -3.41 6.66
CA VAL A 18 1.91 -3.34 5.32
C VAL A 18 0.38 -3.43 5.43
N ILE A 19 -0.32 -2.47 4.82
CA ILE A 19 -1.78 -2.46 4.70
C ILE A 19 -2.14 -2.30 3.24
N ALA A 20 -2.81 -3.30 2.66
CA ALA A 20 -3.38 -3.19 1.32
C ALA A 20 -4.84 -2.77 1.40
N ILE A 21 -5.19 -1.73 0.65
CA ILE A 21 -6.52 -1.13 0.63
C ILE A 21 -7.11 -1.29 -0.78
N GLY A 22 -8.38 -1.65 -0.89
CA GLY A 22 -9.02 -1.79 -2.19
C GLY A 22 -10.54 -1.75 -2.12
N PRO A 23 -11.21 -1.53 -3.26
CA PRO A 23 -12.64 -1.20 -3.31
C PRO A 23 -13.56 -2.41 -3.20
N ASP A 24 -13.01 -3.63 -3.19
CA ASP A 24 -13.81 -4.84 -3.10
C ASP A 24 -14.43 -5.02 -1.70
N SER A 25 -15.43 -5.89 -1.60
CA SER A 25 -16.09 -6.17 -0.32
C SER A 25 -15.15 -6.89 0.65
N ARG A 26 -15.52 -6.88 1.95
CA ARG A 26 -14.81 -7.64 2.99
C ARG A 26 -14.70 -9.12 2.64
N GLU A 27 -15.76 -9.72 2.13
CA GLU A 27 -15.83 -11.13 1.78
C GLU A 27 -14.90 -11.44 0.59
N ALA A 28 -14.82 -10.54 -0.39
CA ALA A 28 -13.91 -10.65 -1.51
C ALA A 28 -12.45 -10.57 -1.07
N PHE A 29 -12.11 -9.62 -0.19
CA PHE A 29 -10.80 -9.51 0.45
C PHE A 29 -10.45 -10.78 1.22
N GLN A 30 -11.32 -11.25 2.12
CA GLN A 30 -11.08 -12.46 2.90
C GLN A 30 -10.83 -13.69 2.03
N ARG A 31 -11.59 -13.85 0.94
CA ARG A 31 -11.38 -14.93 -0.03
C ARG A 31 -10.02 -14.79 -0.70
N PHE A 32 -9.71 -13.63 -1.26
CA PHE A 32 -8.44 -13.38 -1.95
C PHE A 32 -7.23 -13.60 -1.04
N TRP A 33 -7.30 -13.14 0.22
CA TRP A 33 -6.24 -13.33 1.22
C TRP A 33 -5.94 -14.79 1.49
N ARG A 34 -6.96 -15.61 1.69
CA ARG A 34 -6.80 -17.05 1.90
C ARG A 34 -6.28 -17.76 0.66
N GLU A 35 -6.77 -17.39 -0.52
CA GLU A 35 -6.39 -18.06 -1.78
C GLU A 35 -4.96 -17.72 -2.24
N ASN A 36 -4.43 -16.57 -1.82
CA ASN A 36 -3.11 -16.09 -2.24
C ASN A 36 -2.09 -16.03 -1.10
N ASP A 37 -2.42 -16.59 0.07
CA ASP A 37 -1.59 -16.60 1.28
C ASP A 37 -1.00 -15.21 1.59
N ILE A 38 -1.86 -14.18 1.60
CA ILE A 38 -1.42 -12.80 1.84
C ILE A 38 -1.12 -12.62 3.34
N PRO A 39 0.13 -12.28 3.75
CA PRO A 39 0.55 -12.32 5.15
C PRO A 39 0.35 -11.00 5.91
N PHE A 40 -0.20 -9.97 5.25
CA PHE A 40 -0.37 -8.63 5.82
C PHE A 40 -1.84 -8.19 5.86
N ILE A 41 -2.12 -7.00 6.39
CA ILE A 41 -3.49 -6.53 6.60
C ILE A 41 -4.15 -6.15 5.27
N GLY A 42 -5.39 -6.63 5.06
CA GLY A 42 -6.28 -6.20 3.99
C GLY A 42 -7.41 -5.34 4.54
N LEU A 43 -7.54 -4.11 4.03
CA LEU A 43 -8.62 -3.19 4.37
C LEU A 43 -9.54 -3.01 3.15
N ALA A 44 -10.69 -3.67 3.19
CA ALA A 44 -11.76 -3.43 2.23
C ALA A 44 -12.34 -2.01 2.42
N ASP A 45 -12.36 -1.23 1.35
CA ASP A 45 -12.84 0.16 1.29
C ASP A 45 -13.89 0.34 0.17
N PRO A 46 -15.03 -0.38 0.22
CA PRO A 46 -16.05 -0.32 -0.83
C PRO A 46 -16.77 1.03 -0.91
N SER A 47 -16.73 1.84 0.16
CA SER A 47 -17.24 3.21 0.18
C SER A 47 -16.19 4.25 -0.25
N HIS A 48 -14.98 3.82 -0.62
CA HIS A 48 -13.85 4.67 -1.01
C HIS A 48 -13.45 5.74 0.02
N THR A 49 -13.81 5.54 1.29
CA THR A 49 -13.62 6.55 2.34
C THR A 49 -12.15 6.76 2.65
N VAL A 50 -11.35 5.70 2.62
CA VAL A 50 -9.89 5.80 2.82
C VAL A 50 -9.23 6.37 1.58
N ALA A 51 -9.61 5.88 0.39
CA ALA A 51 -9.10 6.40 -0.88
C ALA A 51 -9.35 7.91 -1.04
N ASP A 52 -10.53 8.41 -0.61
CA ASP A 52 -10.86 9.84 -0.63
C ASP A 52 -10.08 10.64 0.41
N THR A 53 -9.91 10.10 1.63
CA THR A 53 -9.13 10.74 2.70
C THR A 53 -7.70 11.00 2.27
N TYR A 54 -7.09 10.06 1.57
CA TYR A 54 -5.74 10.19 1.02
C TYR A 54 -5.70 10.80 -0.38
N GLN A 55 -6.82 11.35 -0.87
CA GLN A 55 -6.91 12.05 -2.16
C GLN A 55 -6.38 11.23 -3.34
N GLN A 56 -6.55 9.91 -3.33
CA GLN A 56 -6.11 9.04 -4.40
C GLN A 56 -6.81 9.42 -5.71
N GLU A 57 -6.03 9.79 -6.73
CA GLU A 57 -6.57 10.32 -7.98
C GLU A 57 -7.49 9.32 -8.71
N VAL A 58 -8.65 9.82 -9.15
CA VAL A 58 -9.54 9.13 -10.09
C VAL A 58 -9.25 9.66 -11.49
N ASN A 59 -8.86 8.78 -12.41
CA ASN A 59 -8.64 9.17 -13.79
C ASN A 59 -9.73 8.54 -14.68
N ILE A 60 -10.70 9.37 -15.08
CA ILE A 60 -11.86 8.97 -15.90
C ILE A 60 -11.40 8.42 -17.26
N LEU A 61 -10.32 8.97 -17.84
CA LEU A 61 -9.74 8.47 -19.09
C LEU A 61 -9.04 7.12 -18.92
N LYS A 62 -8.70 6.73 -17.69
CA LYS A 62 -8.05 5.46 -17.34
C LYS A 62 -8.97 4.49 -16.58
N LEU A 63 -10.28 4.69 -16.68
CA LEU A 63 -11.32 3.78 -16.18
C LEU A 63 -11.26 3.49 -14.66
N GLY A 64 -10.78 4.42 -13.84
CA GLY A 64 -10.85 4.29 -12.39
C GLY A 64 -9.74 4.98 -11.61
N ARG A 65 -9.54 4.53 -10.37
CA ARG A 65 -8.42 4.98 -9.52
C ARG A 65 -7.13 4.31 -9.97
N MET A 66 -6.08 5.11 -10.08
CA MET A 66 -4.75 4.56 -10.33
C MET A 66 -4.15 4.03 -9.02
N PRO A 67 -3.22 3.05 -9.09
CA PRO A 67 -2.52 2.57 -7.91
C PRO A 67 -1.87 3.74 -7.15
N ALA A 68 -1.92 3.67 -5.82
CA ALA A 68 -1.23 4.59 -4.96
C ALA A 68 -0.47 3.82 -3.88
N GLN A 69 0.70 4.34 -3.49
CA GLN A 69 1.47 3.81 -2.38
C GLN A 69 1.95 4.96 -1.49
N LEU A 70 1.77 4.79 -0.19
CA LEU A 70 2.11 5.77 0.82
C LEU A 70 3.02 5.12 1.85
N LEU A 71 3.99 5.88 2.33
CA LEU A 71 4.77 5.54 3.51
C LEU A 71 4.45 6.57 4.59
N ILE A 72 4.00 6.09 5.74
CA ILE A 72 3.57 6.92 6.86
C ILE A 72 4.44 6.56 8.06
N ASP A 73 5.05 7.55 8.71
CA ASP A 73 5.84 7.32 9.91
C ASP A 73 4.97 7.13 11.16
N ARG A 74 5.62 6.82 12.29
CA ARG A 74 4.92 6.54 13.55
C ARG A 74 4.22 7.77 14.15
N GLN A 75 4.57 8.98 13.69
CA GLN A 75 3.89 10.21 14.10
C GLN A 75 2.69 10.53 13.20
N GLY A 76 2.40 9.66 12.21
CA GLY A 76 1.27 9.79 11.30
C GLY A 76 1.55 10.71 10.10
N MET A 77 2.81 11.05 9.84
CA MET A 77 3.18 11.91 8.72
C MET A 77 3.46 11.09 7.46
N ILE A 78 2.93 11.55 6.32
CA ILE A 78 3.26 10.97 5.02
C ILE A 78 4.70 11.36 4.67
N ARG A 79 5.59 10.36 4.61
CA ARG A 79 7.01 10.53 4.28
C ARG A 79 7.34 10.24 2.83
N TYR A 80 6.46 9.48 2.17
CA TYR A 80 6.53 9.24 0.75
C TYR A 80 5.13 8.97 0.19
N GLN A 81 4.90 9.44 -1.03
CA GLN A 81 3.70 9.16 -1.79
C GLN A 81 4.07 8.87 -3.24
N HIS A 82 3.42 7.85 -3.81
CA HIS A 82 3.45 7.57 -5.24
C HIS A 82 2.02 7.44 -5.75
N TYR A 83 1.65 8.28 -6.70
CA TYR A 83 0.41 8.16 -7.45
C TYR A 83 0.75 7.66 -8.86
N GLY A 84 0.37 6.43 -9.15
CA GLY A 84 0.71 5.74 -10.39
C GLY A 84 0.07 6.42 -11.60
N ARG A 85 0.82 6.47 -12.71
CA ARG A 85 0.33 6.97 -14.00
C ARG A 85 -0.26 5.87 -14.86
N SER A 86 -0.18 4.62 -14.46
CA SER A 86 -0.83 3.48 -15.11
C SER A 86 -1.08 2.37 -14.09
N MET A 87 -1.84 1.33 -14.46
CA MET A 87 -2.11 0.20 -13.56
C MET A 87 -0.85 -0.60 -13.17
N SER A 88 0.20 -0.56 -14.00
CA SER A 88 1.49 -1.20 -13.73
C SER A 88 2.53 -0.24 -13.16
N ASP A 89 2.20 1.04 -12.97
CA ASP A 89 3.10 2.05 -12.38
C ASP A 89 3.06 1.93 -10.85
N ILE A 90 3.73 0.89 -10.36
CA ILE A 90 3.85 0.56 -8.94
C ILE A 90 5.35 0.61 -8.59
N PRO A 91 5.77 1.28 -7.51
CA PRO A 91 7.17 1.32 -7.08
C PRO A 91 7.68 -0.10 -6.77
N PRO A 92 8.95 -0.42 -7.09
CA PRO A 92 9.58 -1.67 -6.64
C PRO A 92 9.70 -1.70 -5.12
N ASN A 93 9.76 -2.90 -4.52
CA ASN A 93 9.84 -3.01 -3.06
C ASN A 93 11.14 -2.42 -2.51
N ASP A 94 12.26 -2.62 -3.23
CA ASP A 94 13.58 -2.10 -2.86
C ASP A 94 13.54 -0.58 -2.64
N ASP A 95 12.89 0.19 -3.53
CA ASP A 95 12.72 1.64 -3.37
C ASP A 95 12.00 2.02 -2.07
N ILE A 96 11.07 1.19 -1.60
CA ILE A 96 10.32 1.43 -0.36
C ILE A 96 11.14 1.00 0.85
N LEU A 97 11.86 -0.12 0.76
CA LEU A 97 12.74 -0.62 1.83
C LEU A 97 13.90 0.35 2.09
N GLU A 98 14.50 0.92 1.05
CA GLU A 98 15.54 1.96 1.18
C GLU A 98 15.01 3.21 1.91
N ARG A 99 13.77 3.61 1.61
CA ARG A 99 13.13 4.74 2.30
C ARG A 99 12.83 4.43 3.76
N LEU A 100 12.39 3.21 4.06
CA LEU A 100 12.21 2.76 5.44
C LEU A 100 13.53 2.77 6.21
N ASP A 101 14.63 2.33 5.60
CA ASP A 101 15.96 2.39 6.23
C ASP A 101 16.40 3.83 6.51
N ALA A 102 16.17 4.75 5.55
CA ALA A 102 16.45 6.17 5.75
C ALA A 102 15.61 6.78 6.90
N LEU A 103 14.32 6.46 6.98
CA LEU A 103 13.46 6.94 8.07
C LEU A 103 13.91 6.45 9.44
N ARG A 104 14.27 5.17 9.55
CA ARG A 104 14.74 4.61 10.82
C ARG A 104 16.03 5.29 11.30
N ALA A 105 16.93 5.60 10.38
CA ALA A 105 18.18 6.30 10.70
C ALA A 105 17.97 7.76 11.16
N GLU A 106 16.81 8.37 10.89
CA GLU A 106 16.44 9.70 11.41
C GLU A 106 15.78 9.63 12.79
N GLU A 107 15.22 8.47 13.18
CA GLU A 107 14.57 8.24 14.47
C GLU A 107 15.54 7.80 15.59
N ASP A 108 16.76 7.36 15.21
CA ASP A 108 17.86 6.98 16.11
C ASP A 108 18.78 8.18 16.48
#